data_AF-A0A1J1HGP6-F1
#
_entry.id   AF-A0A1J1HGP6-F1
#
_cell.length_a   1.000
_cell.length_b   1.000
_cell.length_c   1.000
_cell.angle_alpha   90.00
_cell.angle_beta   90.00
_cell.angle_gamma   90.00
#
_symmetry.space_group_name_H-M   'P 1'
#
loop_
_entity.id
_entity.type
_entity.pdbx_description
1 polymer ?
#
loop_
_entity_poly.entity_id
_entity_poly.type
_entity_poly.pdbx_seq_one_letter_code
_entity_poly.pdbx_strand_id
1 'polypeptide(L)'
;MKIPNPRVYLDIAIGGRNAGRMIFELFMDKLPITCENFRCLCTGETGLGYYLKPRWYKNTPIHRIVTDFMFQGGDFNFGNGFGGESIYGQYFRNEKFIYKHSKRGVLSMCQTRIKHTNNSQFFVTFRSCSWLDKKHVVFGQLEYGFETLSFIEEQSTLIGKPKKQVYIYNCGEIPLDKIKYKYHRNSSDDYIIPDIEMPLLEKDINFNENTDFNELKKLYKYSRRF
;
A
#
# COMPACT_ATOMS: atom_id res chain seq x y z
N MET A 1 -14.23 -12.54 -22.21
CA MET A 1 -14.14 -12.69 -20.74
C MET A 1 -13.78 -11.33 -20.13
N LYS A 2 -14.45 -10.89 -19.07
CA LYS A 2 -14.01 -9.71 -18.32
C LYS A 2 -12.82 -10.13 -17.47
N ILE A 3 -11.65 -9.51 -17.66
CA ILE A 3 -10.48 -9.76 -16.81
C ILE A 3 -10.84 -9.30 -15.39
N PRO A 4 -10.62 -10.14 -14.37
CA PRO A 4 -10.90 -9.76 -13.00
C PRO A 4 -10.00 -8.62 -12.52
N ASN A 5 -10.51 -7.82 -11.58
CA ASN A 5 -9.72 -6.79 -10.93
C ASN A 5 -8.54 -7.40 -10.15
N PRO A 6 -7.34 -6.79 -10.20
CA PRO A 6 -6.17 -7.27 -9.45
C PRO A 6 -6.41 -7.25 -7.95
N ARG A 7 -5.73 -8.15 -7.25
CA ARG A 7 -5.69 -8.20 -5.79
C ARG A 7 -4.26 -8.07 -5.31
N VAL A 8 -4.05 -7.20 -4.34
CA VAL A 8 -2.74 -6.97 -3.73
C VAL A 8 -2.82 -7.19 -2.24
N TYR A 9 -1.70 -7.57 -1.63
CA TYR A 9 -1.62 -7.77 -0.19
C TYR A 9 -0.59 -6.85 0.46
N LEU A 10 -0.85 -6.50 1.72
CA LEU A 10 0.06 -5.82 2.63
C LEU A 10 0.17 -6.65 3.91
N ASP A 11 1.37 -7.12 4.23
CA ASP A 11 1.67 -7.81 5.48
C ASP A 11 2.14 -6.82 6.53
N ILE A 12 1.49 -6.83 7.69
CA ILE A 12 1.62 -5.77 8.68
C ILE A 12 2.36 -6.28 9.91
N ALA A 13 3.30 -5.47 10.38
CA ALA A 13 3.93 -5.64 11.68
C ALA A 13 3.59 -4.44 12.59
N ILE A 14 3.27 -4.72 13.86
CA ILE A 14 3.02 -3.72 14.91
C ILE A 14 4.00 -3.96 16.05
N GLY A 15 4.84 -2.97 16.35
CA GLY A 15 5.88 -3.08 17.38
C GLY A 15 6.82 -4.27 17.16
N GLY A 16 7.21 -4.53 15.91
CA GLY A 16 8.10 -5.63 15.53
C GLY A 16 7.46 -7.01 15.50
N ARG A 17 6.14 -7.13 15.69
CA ARG A 17 5.42 -8.42 15.66
C ARG A 17 4.42 -8.47 14.52
N ASN A 18 4.26 -9.65 13.93
CA ASN A 18 3.27 -9.88 12.88
C ASN A 18 1.85 -9.58 13.39
N ALA A 19 1.11 -8.75 12.67
CA ALA A 19 -0.27 -8.36 12.96
C ALA A 19 -1.27 -8.87 11.90
N GLY A 20 -0.79 -9.65 10.92
CA GLY A 20 -1.59 -10.26 9.87
C GLY A 20 -1.48 -9.56 8.52
N ARG A 21 -2.27 -10.08 7.57
CA ARG A 21 -2.30 -9.66 6.16
C ARG A 21 -3.60 -8.93 5.85
N MET A 22 -3.49 -7.85 5.10
CA MET A 22 -4.62 -7.20 4.43
C MET A 22 -4.59 -7.51 2.93
N ILE A 23 -5.74 -7.83 2.34
CA ILE A 23 -5.88 -8.02 0.88
C ILE A 23 -6.88 -7.00 0.34
N PHE A 24 -6.48 -6.31 -0.72
CA PHE A 24 -7.27 -5.27 -1.37
C PHE A 24 -7.59 -5.66 -2.82
N GLU A 25 -8.85 -5.49 -3.21
CA GLU A 25 -9.24 -5.40 -4.62
C GLU A 25 -8.91 -4.01 -5.15
N LEU A 26 -8.30 -3.93 -6.33
CA LEU A 26 -8.06 -2.68 -7.04
C LEU A 26 -9.06 -2.51 -8.19
N PHE A 27 -9.76 -1.38 -8.26
CA PHE A 27 -10.80 -1.10 -9.26
C PHE A 27 -10.25 -0.76 -10.66
N MET A 28 -9.34 -1.61 -11.16
CA MET A 28 -8.59 -1.42 -12.40
C MET A 28 -9.49 -1.26 -13.63
N ASP A 29 -10.64 -1.93 -13.66
CA ASP A 29 -11.60 -1.80 -14.76
C ASP A 29 -12.16 -0.38 -14.94
N LYS A 30 -12.06 0.47 -13.90
CA LYS A 30 -12.54 1.87 -13.91
C LYS A 30 -11.43 2.90 -13.74
N LEU A 31 -10.36 2.55 -13.04
CA LEU A 31 -9.28 3.44 -12.63
C LEU A 31 -7.90 2.82 -12.96
N PRO A 32 -7.64 2.44 -14.22
CA PRO A 32 -6.42 1.72 -14.60
C PRO A 32 -5.14 2.45 -14.21
N ILE A 33 -5.09 3.79 -14.32
CA ILE A 33 -3.86 4.55 -14.03
C ILE A 33 -3.54 4.52 -12.53
N THR A 34 -4.56 4.79 -11.70
CA THR A 34 -4.42 4.85 -10.24
C THR A 34 -4.13 3.47 -9.67
N CYS A 35 -4.87 2.46 -10.12
CA CYS A 35 -4.70 1.10 -9.65
C CYS A 35 -3.35 0.51 -10.08
N GLU A 36 -2.87 0.80 -11.30
CA GLU A 36 -1.59 0.28 -11.77
C GLU A 36 -0.41 0.87 -10.99
N ASN A 37 -0.49 2.16 -10.63
CA ASN A 37 0.47 2.78 -9.73
C ASN A 37 0.58 2.01 -8.41
N PHE A 38 -0.55 1.73 -7.77
CA PHE A 38 -0.53 1.02 -6.48
C PHE A 38 -0.05 -0.43 -6.63
N ARG A 39 -0.51 -1.15 -7.68
CA ARG A 39 -0.10 -2.53 -7.96
C ARG A 39 1.41 -2.65 -8.13
N CYS A 40 2.01 -1.83 -8.99
CA CYS A 40 3.45 -1.78 -9.22
C CYS A 40 4.26 -1.41 -7.97
N LEU A 41 3.70 -0.57 -7.10
CA LEU A 41 4.34 -0.23 -5.82
C LEU A 41 4.20 -1.35 -4.78
N CYS A 42 3.19 -2.21 -4.88
CA CYS A 42 3.12 -3.45 -4.10
C CYS A 42 4.15 -4.48 -4.58
N THR A 43 4.33 -4.65 -5.90
CA THR A 43 5.26 -5.66 -6.47
C THR A 43 6.71 -5.20 -6.48
N GLY A 44 6.97 -3.90 -6.59
CA GLY A 44 8.31 -3.33 -6.74
C GLY A 44 8.94 -3.58 -8.11
N GLU A 45 8.18 -4.04 -9.11
CA GLU A 45 8.67 -4.37 -10.45
C GLU A 45 9.29 -3.18 -11.20
N THR A 46 9.02 -1.97 -10.73
CA THR A 46 9.51 -0.72 -11.35
C THR A 46 10.87 -0.25 -10.81
N GLY A 47 11.50 -1.03 -9.92
CA GLY A 47 12.88 -0.84 -9.47
C GLY A 47 13.10 0.38 -8.59
N LEU A 48 14.14 1.17 -8.90
CA LEU A 48 14.51 2.36 -8.13
C LEU A 48 13.74 3.60 -8.60
N GLY A 49 13.38 4.46 -7.65
CA GLY A 49 12.77 5.76 -7.88
C GLY A 49 13.78 6.90 -8.04
N TYR A 50 13.28 8.14 -8.07
CA TYR A 50 14.05 9.37 -8.27
C TYR A 50 15.21 9.52 -7.28
N TYR A 51 14.99 9.18 -6.01
CA TYR A 51 16.00 9.30 -4.95
C TYR A 51 17.00 8.14 -4.91
N LEU A 52 17.06 7.29 -5.94
CA LEU A 52 17.78 6.00 -5.94
C LEU A 52 17.39 5.11 -4.76
N LYS A 53 16.18 5.32 -4.24
CA LYS A 53 15.56 4.48 -3.22
C LYS A 53 14.65 3.48 -3.90
N PRO A 54 14.45 2.30 -3.30
CA PRO A 54 13.46 1.37 -3.79
C PRO A 54 12.06 1.99 -3.93
N ARG A 55 11.42 1.77 -5.08
CA ARG A 55 10.06 2.25 -5.38
C ARG A 55 9.05 1.13 -5.11
N TRP A 56 8.87 0.82 -3.83
CA TRP A 56 7.90 -0.18 -3.36
C TRP A 56 7.45 0.08 -1.92
N TYR A 57 6.36 -0.58 -1.50
CA TYR A 57 5.81 -0.47 -0.14
C TYR A 57 6.45 -1.39 0.89
N LYS A 58 7.22 -2.40 0.48
CA LYS A 58 7.93 -3.29 1.40
C LYS A 58 8.88 -2.50 2.30
N ASN A 59 8.83 -2.78 3.59
CA ASN A 59 9.56 -2.13 4.67
C ASN A 59 9.25 -0.63 4.84
N THR A 60 8.03 -0.21 4.51
CA THR A 60 7.61 1.20 4.67
C THR A 60 6.68 1.38 5.88
N PRO A 61 6.77 2.51 6.60
CA PRO A 61 5.93 2.75 7.75
C PRO A 61 4.51 3.18 7.34
N ILE A 62 3.54 2.82 8.17
CA ILE A 62 2.26 3.53 8.26
C ILE A 62 2.48 4.70 9.20
N HIS A 63 2.82 5.85 8.63
CA HIS A 63 3.34 7.00 9.38
C HIS A 63 2.27 7.83 10.08
N ARG A 64 0.98 7.65 9.72
CA ARG A 64 -0.12 8.41 10.32
C ARG A 64 -1.38 7.55 10.51
N ILE A 65 -1.88 7.47 11.74
CA ILE A 65 -3.08 6.71 12.12
C ILE A 65 -3.96 7.60 13.00
N VAL A 66 -5.11 8.04 12.48
CA VAL A 66 -6.03 8.96 13.17
C VAL A 66 -7.29 8.20 13.60
N THR A 67 -7.61 8.28 14.89
CA THR A 67 -8.76 7.61 15.51
C THR A 67 -10.05 7.97 14.78
N ASP A 68 -10.92 6.98 14.54
CA ASP A 68 -12.21 7.16 13.86
C ASP A 68 -12.09 7.85 12.50
N PHE A 69 -10.96 7.67 11.80
CA PHE A 69 -10.77 8.27 10.49
C PHE A 69 -10.11 7.32 9.51
N MET A 70 -8.78 7.19 9.57
CA MET A 70 -8.00 6.41 8.60
C MET A 70 -6.57 6.17 9.11
N PHE A 71 -5.91 5.18 8.52
CA PHE A 71 -4.46 5.15 8.47
C PHE A 71 -3.95 5.62 7.11
N GLN A 72 -2.77 6.22 7.08
CA GLN A 72 -2.06 6.70 5.90
C GLN A 72 -0.63 6.13 5.90
N GLY A 73 -0.21 5.66 4.72
CA GLY A 73 1.11 5.10 4.47
C GLY A 73 1.59 5.42 3.06
N GLY A 74 2.62 4.71 2.61
CA GLY A 74 3.12 4.79 1.24
C GLY A 74 4.19 5.86 0.98
N ASP A 75 4.71 6.50 2.02
CA ASP A 75 5.93 7.31 1.91
C ASP A 75 7.17 6.41 2.07
N PHE A 76 7.62 5.82 0.96
CA PHE A 76 8.83 4.99 0.94
C PHE A 76 10.14 5.79 0.88
N ASN A 77 10.08 7.12 0.68
CA ASN A 77 11.29 7.93 0.61
C ASN A 77 11.75 8.38 2.01
N PHE A 78 10.84 8.82 2.86
CA PHE A 78 11.17 9.39 4.18
C PHE A 78 10.37 8.79 5.33
N GLY A 79 9.28 8.08 5.05
CA GLY A 79 8.47 7.43 6.08
C GLY A 79 7.77 8.39 7.06
N ASN A 80 7.60 9.66 6.69
CA ASN A 80 7.08 10.70 7.57
C ASN A 80 5.94 11.52 6.95
N GLY A 81 5.56 11.21 5.71
CA GLY A 81 4.47 11.83 4.97
C GLY A 81 4.90 12.98 4.06
N PHE A 82 6.18 13.33 4.01
CA PHE A 82 6.70 14.38 3.12
C PHE A 82 7.25 13.84 1.80
N GLY A 83 7.35 12.52 1.65
CA GLY A 83 7.90 11.88 0.45
C GLY A 83 6.88 11.11 -0.37
N GLY A 84 7.39 10.14 -1.11
CA GLY A 84 6.64 9.33 -2.04
C GLY A 84 6.68 9.90 -3.46
N GLU A 85 6.67 9.00 -4.44
CA GLU A 85 6.59 9.30 -5.86
C GLU A 85 5.78 8.19 -6.55
N SER A 86 5.11 8.52 -7.65
CA SER A 86 4.37 7.52 -8.43
C SER A 86 5.28 6.77 -9.41
N ILE A 87 4.76 5.70 -10.00
CA ILE A 87 5.45 5.04 -11.12
C ILE A 87 5.58 5.94 -12.37
N TYR A 88 4.78 7.01 -12.44
CA TYR A 88 4.74 7.98 -13.54
C TYR A 88 5.59 9.24 -13.30
N GLY A 89 6.35 9.28 -12.20
CA GLY A 89 7.11 10.45 -11.74
C GLY A 89 6.62 10.98 -10.40
N GLN A 90 7.02 12.19 -10.02
CA GLN A 90 6.74 12.74 -8.68
C GLN A 90 5.24 12.77 -8.33
N TYR A 91 4.39 13.17 -9.28
CA TYR A 91 2.94 13.25 -9.12
C TYR A 91 2.19 12.82 -10.38
N PHE A 92 0.94 12.39 -10.21
CA PHE A 92 -0.01 12.19 -11.31
C PHE A 92 -1.40 12.77 -10.99
N ARG A 93 -2.18 12.98 -12.04
CA ARG A 93 -3.49 13.63 -11.97
C ARG A 93 -4.54 12.72 -11.32
N ASN A 94 -5.51 13.33 -10.64
CA ASN A 94 -6.77 12.66 -10.29
C ASN A 94 -7.39 12.05 -11.55
N GLU A 95 -7.62 10.73 -11.53
CA GLU A 95 -8.17 10.00 -12.68
C GLU A 95 -9.68 10.24 -12.81
N LYS A 96 -10.50 9.65 -11.92
CA LYS A 96 -11.96 9.86 -11.85
C LYS A 96 -12.46 9.70 -10.41
N PHE A 97 -13.58 10.35 -10.08
CA PHE A 97 -14.26 10.21 -8.79
C PHE A 97 -15.53 9.36 -8.92
N ILE A 98 -15.35 8.05 -9.11
CA ILE A 98 -16.45 7.10 -9.35
C ILE A 98 -16.99 6.56 -8.02
N TYR A 99 -16.09 6.16 -7.12
CA TYR A 99 -16.42 5.53 -5.85
C TYR A 99 -16.40 6.56 -4.69
N LYS A 100 -17.15 6.25 -3.64
CA LYS A 100 -17.30 7.08 -2.44
C LYS A 100 -16.60 6.46 -1.25
N HIS A 101 -16.19 7.29 -0.29
CA HIS A 101 -15.65 6.88 1.01
C HIS A 101 -16.78 6.41 1.93
N SER A 102 -17.49 5.37 1.51
CA SER A 102 -18.80 4.99 2.06
C SER A 102 -18.74 4.06 3.26
N LYS A 103 -17.59 3.42 3.52
CA LYS A 103 -17.46 2.35 4.54
C LYS A 103 -16.05 2.26 5.10
N ARG A 104 -15.86 1.39 6.09
CA ARG A 104 -14.55 0.91 6.58
C ARG A 104 -13.84 0.11 5.47
N GLY A 105 -12.52 0.22 5.40
CA GLY A 105 -11.68 -0.52 4.46
C GLY A 105 -11.67 0.06 3.05
N VAL A 106 -12.07 1.32 2.83
CA VAL A 106 -11.94 1.97 1.52
C VAL A 106 -10.49 2.39 1.32
N LEU A 107 -9.88 1.98 0.20
CA LEU A 107 -8.53 2.34 -0.20
C LEU A 107 -8.56 3.55 -1.15
N SER A 108 -7.82 4.60 -0.81
CA SER A 108 -7.89 5.88 -1.52
C SER A 108 -6.55 6.60 -1.57
N MET A 109 -6.35 7.41 -2.61
CA MET A 109 -5.13 8.20 -2.79
C MET A 109 -5.03 9.32 -1.75
N CYS A 110 -3.87 9.44 -1.12
CA CYS A 110 -3.51 10.65 -0.41
C CYS A 110 -2.97 11.66 -1.44
N GLN A 111 -3.40 12.91 -1.32
CA GLN A 111 -2.87 14.03 -2.11
C GLN A 111 -2.53 15.17 -1.15
N THR A 112 -1.71 16.10 -1.62
CA THR A 112 -1.48 17.36 -0.90
C THR A 112 -2.76 18.21 -0.93
N ARG A 113 -2.71 19.42 -0.35
CA ARG A 113 -3.83 20.38 -0.44
C ARG A 113 -4.14 20.82 -1.89
N ILE A 114 -3.23 20.55 -2.83
CA ILE A 114 -3.35 20.93 -4.24
C ILE A 114 -3.89 19.73 -5.04
N LYS A 115 -4.85 19.97 -5.93
CA LYS A 115 -5.38 18.95 -6.84
C LYS A 115 -4.28 18.37 -7.73
N HIS A 116 -4.45 17.13 -8.17
CA HIS A 116 -3.54 16.46 -9.11
C HIS A 116 -2.13 16.25 -8.55
N THR A 117 -2.03 15.99 -7.24
CA THR A 117 -0.76 15.69 -6.55
C THR A 117 -0.77 14.29 -5.95
N ASN A 118 -1.42 13.33 -6.64
CA ASN A 118 -1.34 11.93 -6.22
C ASN A 118 0.07 11.41 -6.46
N ASN A 119 0.61 10.63 -5.53
CA ASN A 119 1.90 9.96 -5.67
C ASN A 119 1.79 8.49 -5.20
N SER A 120 2.70 8.01 -4.36
CA SER A 120 2.60 6.69 -3.72
C SER A 120 1.80 6.68 -2.43
N GLN A 121 1.51 7.82 -1.81
CA GLN A 121 0.83 7.84 -0.53
C GLN A 121 -0.65 7.50 -0.68
N PHE A 122 -1.14 6.68 0.24
CA PHE A 122 -2.52 6.21 0.27
C PHE A 122 -3.06 6.22 1.69
N PHE A 123 -4.37 6.09 1.83
CA PHE A 123 -5.01 5.86 3.11
C PHE A 123 -6.09 4.79 3.01
N VAL A 124 -6.37 4.14 4.15
CA VAL A 124 -7.46 3.19 4.31
C VAL A 124 -8.37 3.67 5.43
N THR A 125 -9.66 3.74 5.15
CA THR A 125 -10.65 4.29 6.08
C THR A 125 -11.01 3.33 7.21
N PHE A 126 -11.19 3.86 8.40
CA PHE A 126 -11.77 3.11 9.53
C PHE A 126 -13.29 3.20 9.58
N ARG A 127 -13.87 4.20 8.91
CA ARG A 127 -15.31 4.47 8.81
C ARG A 127 -15.68 5.16 7.50
N SER A 128 -16.96 5.41 7.27
CA SER A 128 -17.40 6.29 6.18
C SER A 128 -16.88 7.73 6.35
N CYS A 129 -16.29 8.30 5.30
CA CYS A 129 -15.65 9.62 5.28
C CYS A 129 -16.15 10.48 4.11
N SER A 130 -17.46 10.72 4.01
CA SER A 130 -18.09 11.40 2.84
C SER A 130 -17.55 12.80 2.54
N TRP A 131 -16.94 13.49 3.52
CA TRP A 131 -16.29 14.79 3.32
C TRP A 131 -15.05 14.73 2.41
N LEU A 132 -14.53 13.54 2.11
CA LEU A 132 -13.43 13.27 1.18
C LEU A 132 -13.91 12.99 -0.25
N ASP A 133 -15.21 12.76 -0.45
CA ASP A 133 -15.76 12.46 -1.77
C ASP A 133 -15.47 13.58 -2.77
N LYS A 134 -15.14 13.19 -4.01
CA LYS A 134 -14.73 14.10 -5.11
C LYS A 134 -13.46 14.92 -4.82
N LYS A 135 -12.75 14.62 -3.72
CA LYS A 135 -11.45 15.23 -3.38
C LYS A 135 -10.33 14.22 -3.49
N HIS A 136 -10.55 12.99 -3.01
CA HIS A 136 -9.60 11.89 -3.09
C HIS A 136 -10.13 10.77 -3.98
N VAL A 137 -9.23 10.16 -4.77
CA VAL A 137 -9.59 9.07 -5.68
C VAL A 137 -9.63 7.76 -4.89
N VAL A 138 -10.83 7.22 -4.72
CA VAL A 138 -11.05 5.86 -4.21
C VAL A 138 -10.77 4.87 -5.33
N PHE A 139 -9.78 4.00 -5.14
CA PHE A 139 -9.28 3.09 -6.19
C PHE A 139 -9.27 1.62 -5.79
N GLY A 140 -9.71 1.29 -4.58
CA GLY A 140 -9.85 -0.10 -4.16
C GLY A 140 -10.63 -0.25 -2.85
N GLN A 141 -10.71 -1.48 -2.38
CA GLN A 141 -11.33 -1.82 -1.10
C GLN A 141 -10.67 -3.04 -0.46
N LEU A 142 -10.67 -3.07 0.87
CA LEU A 142 -10.26 -4.22 1.67
C LEU A 142 -11.28 -5.36 1.49
N GLU A 143 -10.80 -6.54 1.13
CA GLU A 143 -11.60 -7.76 1.04
C GLU A 143 -11.27 -8.74 2.17
N TYR A 144 -10.04 -8.73 2.69
CA TYR A 144 -9.59 -9.59 3.80
C TYR A 144 -8.66 -8.81 4.75
N GLY A 145 -8.63 -9.19 6.02
CA GLY A 145 -7.75 -8.58 7.02
C GLY A 145 -8.39 -7.43 7.79
N PHE A 146 -9.72 -7.42 7.95
CA PHE A 146 -10.41 -6.42 8.77
C PHE A 146 -9.98 -6.46 10.24
N GLU A 147 -9.56 -7.61 10.75
CA GLU A 147 -8.96 -7.74 12.08
C GLU A 147 -7.61 -7.02 12.16
N THR A 148 -6.71 -7.23 11.19
CA THR A 148 -5.46 -6.47 11.05
C THR A 148 -5.73 -4.96 10.97
N LEU A 149 -6.76 -4.54 10.21
CA LEU A 149 -7.16 -3.13 10.14
C LEU A 149 -7.56 -2.58 11.53
N SER A 150 -8.25 -3.37 12.35
CA SER A 150 -8.59 -3.00 13.73
C SER A 150 -7.36 -2.92 14.63
N PHE A 151 -6.41 -3.84 14.53
CA PHE A 151 -5.15 -3.76 15.28
C PHE A 151 -4.33 -2.51 14.92
N ILE A 152 -4.33 -2.09 13.65
CA ILE A 152 -3.73 -0.82 13.21
C ILE A 152 -4.46 0.36 13.85
N GLU A 153 -5.80 0.35 13.83
CA GLU A 153 -6.62 1.42 14.44
C GLU A 153 -6.38 1.56 15.94
N GLU A 154 -6.15 0.47 16.67
CA GLU A 154 -5.80 0.55 18.10
C GLU A 154 -4.52 1.35 18.36
N GLN A 155 -3.64 1.47 17.37
CA GLN A 155 -2.42 2.27 17.44
C GLN A 155 -2.67 3.76 17.12
N SER A 156 -3.91 4.17 16.87
CA SER A 156 -4.25 5.54 16.50
C SER A 156 -4.04 6.55 17.62
N THR A 157 -3.87 7.81 17.24
CA THR A 157 -3.93 8.97 18.14
C THR A 157 -4.72 10.10 17.49
N LEU A 158 -5.14 11.09 18.28
CA LEU A 158 -5.86 12.27 17.76
C LEU A 158 -5.01 13.10 16.78
N ILE A 159 -3.69 13.14 16.98
CA ILE A 159 -2.76 13.90 16.14
C ILE A 159 -2.18 13.07 14.99
N GLY A 160 -2.47 11.78 14.95
CA GLY A 160 -2.06 10.87 13.88
C GLY A 160 -0.75 10.13 14.10
N LYS A 161 0.11 10.51 15.06
CA LYS A 161 1.34 9.74 15.33
C LYS A 161 0.97 8.38 15.97
N PRO A 162 1.41 7.23 15.43
CA PRO A 162 1.08 5.92 16.00
C PRO A 162 1.61 5.71 17.43
N LYS A 163 0.87 4.98 18.28
CA LYS A 163 1.31 4.58 19.63
C LYS A 163 2.51 3.62 19.59
N LYS A 164 2.48 2.67 18.67
CA LYS A 164 3.57 1.75 18.34
C LYS A 164 3.91 1.90 16.87
N GLN A 165 5.14 1.57 16.49
CA GLN A 165 5.52 1.51 15.09
C GLN A 165 4.67 0.50 14.33
N VAL A 166 4.20 0.87 13.14
CA VAL A 166 3.42 0.01 12.25
C VAL A 166 4.08 0.03 10.88
N TYR A 167 4.37 -1.15 10.32
CA TYR A 167 5.06 -1.30 9.04
C TYR A 167 4.34 -2.26 8.11
N ILE A 168 4.46 -1.98 6.82
CA ILE A 168 4.24 -2.95 5.75
C ILE A 168 5.57 -3.68 5.57
N TYR A 169 5.73 -4.86 6.17
CA TYR A 169 7.02 -5.58 6.11
C TYR A 169 7.13 -6.46 4.86
N ASN A 170 6.01 -6.78 4.21
CA ASN A 170 5.97 -7.43 2.90
C ASN A 170 4.72 -6.99 2.15
N CYS A 171 4.77 -7.03 0.82
CA CYS A 171 3.63 -6.72 -0.03
C CYS A 171 3.82 -7.34 -1.42
N GLY A 172 2.73 -7.42 -2.18
CA GLY A 172 2.77 -7.95 -3.54
C GLY A 172 1.41 -8.06 -4.17
N GLU A 173 1.37 -8.66 -5.34
CA GLU A 173 0.15 -9.02 -6.06
C GLU A 173 -0.18 -10.50 -5.84
N ILE A 174 -1.47 -10.82 -5.70
CA ILE A 174 -1.96 -12.19 -5.65
C ILE A 174 -2.17 -12.67 -7.09
N PRO A 175 -1.45 -13.72 -7.54
CA PRO A 175 -1.63 -14.28 -8.88
C PRO A 175 -3.07 -14.67 -9.17
N LEU A 176 -3.55 -14.40 -10.40
CA LEU A 176 -4.93 -14.61 -10.81
C LEU A 176 -5.40 -16.06 -10.65
N ASP A 177 -4.52 -17.03 -10.87
CA ASP A 177 -4.77 -18.47 -10.71
C ASP A 177 -5.01 -18.88 -9.24
N LYS A 178 -4.55 -18.06 -8.29
CA LYS A 178 -4.79 -18.27 -6.84
C LYS A 178 -6.06 -17.61 -6.34
N ILE A 179 -6.73 -16.80 -7.16
CA ILE A 179 -8.02 -16.18 -6.86
C ILE A 179 -9.12 -17.21 -7.11
N LYS A 180 -9.64 -17.85 -6.04
CA LYS A 180 -10.77 -18.77 -6.17
C LYS A 180 -12.08 -17.98 -6.24
N TYR A 181 -12.71 -17.94 -7.42
CA TYR A 181 -14.05 -17.39 -7.58
C TYR A 181 -15.10 -18.34 -6.99
N LYS A 182 -15.87 -17.94 -5.97
CA LYS A 182 -17.02 -18.72 -5.50
C LYS A 182 -18.25 -18.51 -6.40
N TYR A 183 -18.86 -19.63 -6.79
CA TYR A 183 -20.20 -19.69 -7.38
C TYR A 183 -21.33 -19.72 -6.33
N HIS A 184 -21.05 -19.66 -5.02
CA HIS A 184 -22.10 -19.66 -3.97
C HIS A 184 -21.76 -18.79 -2.75
N ARG A 185 -22.78 -18.11 -2.20
CA ARG A 185 -22.70 -16.95 -1.30
C ARG A 185 -22.37 -17.19 0.19
N ASN A 186 -22.00 -18.39 0.64
CA ASN A 186 -22.04 -18.73 2.09
C ASN A 186 -20.77 -19.38 2.68
N SER A 187 -19.56 -18.81 2.48
CA SER A 187 -18.46 -19.07 3.44
C SER A 187 -17.39 -17.97 3.34
N SER A 188 -16.77 -17.62 4.48
CA SER A 188 -15.80 -16.53 4.67
C SER A 188 -14.44 -16.70 4.01
N ASP A 189 -14.17 -17.85 3.38
CA ASP A 189 -12.85 -18.17 2.84
C ASP A 189 -12.91 -18.29 1.31
N ASP A 190 -12.58 -17.19 0.62
CA ASP A 190 -12.59 -17.07 -0.85
C ASP A 190 -11.17 -17.06 -1.46
N TYR A 191 -10.10 -17.16 -0.64
CA TYR A 191 -8.71 -17.09 -1.10
C TYR A 191 -7.86 -18.25 -0.56
N ILE A 192 -6.99 -18.83 -1.39
CA ILE A 192 -5.78 -19.45 -0.86
C ILE A 192 -4.85 -18.29 -0.51
N ILE A 193 -4.86 -17.88 0.75
CA ILE A 193 -3.93 -16.88 1.25
C ILE A 193 -2.55 -17.53 1.28
N PRO A 194 -1.56 -17.06 0.48
CA PRO A 194 -0.19 -17.58 0.58
C PRO A 194 0.28 -17.44 2.02
N ASP A 195 1.11 -18.36 2.51
CA ASP A 195 1.63 -18.29 3.87
C ASP A 195 2.20 -16.90 4.16
N ILE A 196 1.88 -16.38 5.34
CA ILE A 196 2.43 -15.12 5.81
C ILE A 196 3.88 -15.40 6.19
N GLU A 197 4.83 -14.94 5.37
CA GLU A 197 6.24 -14.97 5.74
C GLU A 197 6.43 -14.25 7.08
N MET A 198 7.15 -14.85 8.02
CA MET A 198 7.41 -14.21 9.32
C MET A 198 8.13 -12.88 9.11
N PRO A 199 7.77 -11.81 9.86
CA PRO A 199 8.51 -10.56 9.79
C PRO A 199 9.96 -10.81 10.18
N LEU A 200 10.89 -10.25 9.40
CA LEU A 200 12.30 -10.21 9.76
C LEU A 200 12.43 -9.54 11.14
N LEU A 201 13.08 -10.21 12.09
CA LEU A 201 13.32 -9.65 13.42
C LEU A 201 14.33 -8.49 13.27
N GLU A 202 14.33 -7.50 14.18
CA GLU A 202 15.28 -6.37 14.12
C GLU A 202 16.75 -6.81 13.98
N LYS A 203 17.10 -7.99 14.48
CA LYS A 203 18.41 -8.64 14.37
C LYS A 203 18.77 -9.13 12.96
N ASP A 204 17.81 -9.26 12.07
CA ASP A 204 17.98 -9.59 10.65
C ASP A 204 18.07 -8.32 9.78
N ILE A 205 17.70 -7.17 10.35
CA ILE A 205 17.78 -5.85 9.74
C ILE A 205 19.13 -5.21 10.14
N ASN A 206 20.22 -5.87 9.76
CA ASN A 206 21.52 -5.21 9.73
C ASN A 206 21.63 -4.46 8.40
N PHE A 207 20.91 -3.34 8.27
CA PHE A 207 21.12 -2.40 7.17
C PHE A 207 22.51 -1.77 7.37
N ASN A 208 23.55 -2.46 6.92
CA ASN A 208 24.78 -1.79 6.53
C ASN A 208 24.44 -0.98 5.27
N GLU A 209 23.94 0.25 5.46
CA GLU A 209 23.57 1.21 4.41
C GLU A 209 24.67 1.40 3.34
N ASN A 210 25.93 1.04 3.66
CA ASN A 210 27.07 1.18 2.77
C ASN A 210 27.32 -0.01 1.82
N THR A 211 26.84 -1.22 2.13
CA THR A 211 27.21 -2.41 1.33
C THR A 211 26.28 -2.57 0.12
N ASP A 212 24.97 -2.42 0.34
CA ASP A 212 23.94 -2.65 -0.68
C ASP A 212 23.88 -1.51 -1.73
N PHE A 213 24.15 -0.26 -1.30
CA PHE A 213 24.18 0.89 -2.21
C PHE A 213 25.31 0.82 -3.24
N ASN A 214 26.44 0.20 -2.88
CA ASN A 214 27.56 -0.02 -3.79
C ASN A 214 27.28 -1.15 -4.80
N GLU A 215 26.49 -2.15 -4.40
CA GLU A 215 26.10 -3.26 -5.26
C GLU A 215 25.03 -2.83 -6.29
N LEU A 216 24.03 -2.07 -5.85
CA LEU A 216 23.03 -1.43 -6.72
C LEU A 216 23.67 -0.42 -7.70
N LYS A 217 24.67 0.36 -7.26
CA LYS A 217 25.47 1.23 -8.15
C LYS A 217 26.24 0.45 -9.21
N LYS A 218 26.79 -0.72 -8.88
CA LYS A 218 27.48 -1.58 -9.86
C LYS A 218 26.50 -2.09 -10.92
N LEU A 219 25.33 -2.59 -10.51
CA LEU A 219 24.27 -3.04 -11.42
C LEU A 219 23.81 -1.93 -12.38
N TYR A 220 23.62 -0.70 -11.87
CA TYR A 220 23.26 0.44 -12.71
C TYR A 220 24.35 0.85 -13.70
N LYS A 221 25.63 0.76 -13.29
CA LYS A 221 26.78 1.06 -14.15
C LYS A 221 26.96 0.06 -15.30
N TYR A 222 26.54 -1.19 -15.12
CA TYR A 222 26.57 -2.21 -16.18
C TYR A 222 25.44 -2.06 -17.20
N SER A 223 24.29 -1.48 -16.83
CA SER A 223 23.14 -1.30 -17.75
C SER A 223 23.34 -0.21 -18.83
N ARG A 224 24.34 0.68 -18.68
CA ARG A 224 24.66 1.76 -19.64
C ARG A 224 25.69 1.39 -20.70
N ARG A 225 25.98 0.10 -20.89
CA ARG A 225 26.99 -0.37 -21.87
C ARG A 225 26.40 -0.98 -23.15
N PHE A 226 25.13 -0.75 -23.44
CA PHE A 226 24.50 -1.09 -24.71
C PHE A 226 23.82 0.15 -25.31
#